data_AF-A0A843KTR1-F1
#
_entry.id   AF-A0A843KTR1-F1
#
_cell.length_a   1.000
_cell.length_b   1.000
_cell.length_c   1.000
_cell.angle_alpha   90.00
_cell.angle_beta   90.00
_cell.angle_gamma   90.00
#
_symmetry.space_group_name_H-M   'P 1'
#
loop_
_entity.id
_entity.type
_entity.pdbx_description
1 polymer ?
#
loop_
_entity_poly.entity_id
_entity_poly.type
_entity_poly.pdbx_seq_one_letter_code
_entity_poly.pdbx_strand_id
1 'polypeptide(L)' 'DIMKGVMFMPFHFAECAANILTNNALDPIAKIPEFKACAVKVEKITEA' A
#
# COMPACT_ATOMS: atom_id res chain seq x y z
N ASP A 1 -16.29 -2.18 5.67
CA ASP A 1 -16.54 -1.59 4.34
C ASP A 1 -15.45 -0.56 4.03
N ILE A 2 -15.12 -0.32 2.76
CA ILE A 2 -14.03 0.60 2.36
C ILE A 2 -14.63 1.89 1.79
N MET A 3 -14.15 3.04 2.27
CA MET A 3 -14.62 4.36 1.82
C MET A 3 -14.23 4.64 0.36
N LYS A 4 -15.08 5.39 -0.36
CA LYS A 4 -14.76 5.85 -1.72
C LYS A 4 -13.44 6.63 -1.72
N GLY A 5 -12.52 6.27 -2.61
CA GLY A 5 -11.20 6.88 -2.73
C GLY A 5 -10.12 6.27 -1.82
N VAL A 6 -10.48 5.29 -0.99
CA VAL A 6 -9.53 4.51 -0.17
C VAL A 6 -9.41 3.12 -0.75
N MET A 7 -8.20 2.56 -0.74
CA MET A 7 -7.94 1.18 -1.16
C MET A 7 -7.36 0.37 -0.01
N PHE A 8 -7.66 -0.93 -0.03
CA PHE A 8 -7.11 -1.91 0.90
C PHE A 8 -6.40 -3.00 0.10
N MET A 9 -5.15 -3.30 0.47
CA MET A 9 -4.35 -4.38 -0.10
C MET A 9 -3.73 -5.22 1.02
N PRO A 10 -3.83 -6.56 0.99
CA PRO A 10 -3.14 -7.43 1.94
C PRO A 10 -1.64 -7.55 1.59
N PHE A 11 -0.80 -7.80 2.59
CA PHE A 11 0.66 -7.95 2.43
C PHE A 11 1.14 -9.41 2.63
N HIS A 12 0.23 -10.38 2.61
CA HIS A 12 0.55 -11.79 2.88
C HIS A 12 1.27 -12.51 1.72
N PHE A 13 1.08 -12.04 0.49
CA PHE A 13 1.56 -12.71 -0.72
C PHE A 13 2.91 -12.15 -1.16
N ALA A 14 3.92 -13.01 -1.29
CA ALA A 14 5.26 -12.61 -1.68
C ALA A 14 5.34 -12.25 -3.17
N GLU A 15 4.59 -12.96 -4.01
CA GLU A 15 4.46 -12.74 -5.44
C GLU A 15 3.78 -11.41 -5.81
N CYS A 16 3.01 -10.85 -4.88
CA CYS A 16 2.31 -9.57 -5.03
C CYS A 16 2.49 -8.72 -3.77
N ALA A 17 3.75 -8.47 -3.40
CA ALA A 17 4.11 -7.79 -2.17
C ALA A 17 3.65 -6.31 -2.17
N ALA A 18 2.52 -6.02 -1.51
CA ALA A 18 1.98 -4.67 -1.38
C ALA A 18 2.98 -3.66 -0.78
N ASN A 19 3.90 -4.14 0.07
CA ASN A 19 4.92 -3.30 0.71
C ASN A 19 5.90 -2.66 -0.29
N ILE A 20 6.01 -3.17 -1.52
CA ILE A 20 6.82 -2.52 -2.58
C ILE A 20 6.26 -1.11 -2.90
N LEU A 21 4.95 -0.92 -2.76
CA LEU A 21 4.31 0.37 -3.01
C LEU A 21 4.41 1.32 -1.81
N THR A 22 4.70 0.82 -0.60
CA THR A 22 4.68 1.64 0.62
C THR A 22 5.83 2.64 0.68
N ASN A 23 5.63 3.73 1.41
CA ASN A 23 6.61 4.81 1.52
C ASN A 23 7.78 4.41 2.42
N ASN A 24 8.99 4.87 2.09
CA ASN A 24 10.15 4.79 2.99
C ASN A 24 10.13 5.92 4.03
N ALA A 25 9.01 6.06 4.74
CA ALA A 25 8.80 7.03 5.80
C ALA A 25 8.72 6.30 7.15
N LEU A 26 9.44 6.80 8.14
CA LEU A 26 9.43 6.29 9.51
C LEU A 26 8.94 7.36 10.46
N ASP A 27 8.16 6.95 11.46
CA ASP A 27 7.83 7.81 12.59
C ASP A 27 9.13 8.30 13.29
N PRO A 28 9.27 9.60 13.58
CA PRO A 28 10.51 10.15 14.12
C PRO A 28 10.86 9.64 15.52
N ILE A 29 9.88 9.19 16.31
CA ILE A 29 10.02 8.76 17.70
C ILE A 29 10.11 7.23 17.77
N ALA A 30 9.08 6.54 17.28
CA ALA A 30 8.92 5.09 17.40
C ALA A 30 9.63 4.30 16.29
N LYS A 31 10.10 4.97 15.23
CA LYS A 31 10.76 4.35 14.06
C LYS A 31 9.91 3.28 13.37
N ILE A 32 8.60 3.36 13.49
CA ILE A 32 7.67 2.48 12.78
C ILE A 32 7.37 3.02 11.37
N PRO A 33 7.24 2.14 10.37
CA PRO A 33 6.94 2.55 9.00
C PRO A 33 5.47 2.93 8.79
N GLU A 34 5.24 3.78 7.80
CA GLU A 34 3.91 4.22 7.38
C GLU A 34 3.20 3.19 6.47
N PHE A 35 2.67 2.12 7.06
CA PHE A 35 1.97 1.08 6.28
C PHE A 35 0.52 1.39 5.93
N LYS A 36 -0.13 2.29 6.67
CA LYS A 36 -1.58 2.53 6.56
C LYS A 36 -1.96 3.69 5.65
N ALA A 37 -0.97 4.43 5.14
CA ALA A 37 -1.18 5.54 4.23
C ALA A 37 -0.12 5.49 3.12
N CYS A 38 -0.58 5.39 1.88
CA CYS A 38 0.27 5.50 0.70
C CYS A 38 -0.60 5.96 -0.48
N ALA A 39 -0.12 6.96 -1.23
CA ALA A 39 -0.81 7.41 -2.43
C ALA A 39 -0.54 6.42 -3.56
N VAL A 40 -1.61 5.91 -4.18
CA VAL A 40 -1.54 4.94 -5.28
C VAL A 40 -2.30 5.44 -6.49
N LYS A 41 -1.84 5.03 -7.68
CA LYS A 41 -2.58 5.19 -8.93
C LYS A 41 -3.09 3.82 -9.36
N VAL A 42 -4.39 3.71 -9.60
CA VAL A 42 -5.01 2.48 -10.08
C VAL A 42 -5.21 2.58 -11.59
N GLU A 43 -4.77 1.56 -12.30
CA GLU A 43 -4.91 1.44 -13.75
C GLU A 43 -5.59 0.12 -14.11
N LYS A 44 -6.35 0.11 -15.21
CA LYS A 44 -6.95 -1.12 -15.71
C LYS A 44 -5.87 -1.94 -16.40
N ILE A 45 -5.79 -3.23 -16.08
CA ILE A 45 -4.96 -4.19 -16.80
C ILE A 45 -5.60 -4.43 -18.17
N THR A 46 -4.83 -4.30 -19.24
CA THR A 46 -5.31 -4.50 -20.62
C THR A 46 -5.27 -5.97 -21.04
N GLU A 47 -4.29 -6.72 -20.54
CA GLU A 47 -4.07 -8.15 -20.84
C GLU A 47 -3.43 -8.83 -19.63
N ALA A 48 -3.75 -10.11 -19.40
CA ALA A 48 -3.29 -10.91 -18.26
C ALA A 48 -2.28 -11.99 -18.69
#